data_AF-A0A0F2LSV8-F1
#
_entry.id   AF-A0A0F2LSV8-F1
#
_cell.length_a   1.000
_cell.length_b   1.000
_cell.length_c   1.000
_cell.angle_alpha   90.00
_cell.angle_beta   90.00
_cell.angle_gamma   90.00
#
_symmetry.space_group_name_H-M   'P 1'
#
loop_
_entity.id
_entity.type
_entity.pdbx_description
1 polymer ?
#
loop_
_entity_poly.entity_id
_entity_poly.type
_entity_poly.pdbx_seq_one_letter_code
_entity_poly.pdbx_strand_id
1 'polypeptide(L)'
;MHDSFATPSAPFWRPALPQSRRASPPPSTLSPSRPRTKITEMIFCTSIRERPEWASVVPIFQAVPAEPRWETARLSSHDLAVRVASEGIGAGAHGSSDTIRFLLVAPGDVGQLESAKKLQRLAQRKNGPDSVVIFLLSRGDGEGHNMMAYKQLQLDLRDMDLSILPLTAVAALPATVAAFCSQLTIPSRFDQDNHNNTLQNLVRMYFGGPLPLSIEGAKRLIAATAASAKRPETTLQDVIRFCSDFRGRSPHQLADILGSEDASRLADF
;
A
#
# COMPACT_ATOMS: atom_id res chain seq x y z
N MET A 1 84.79 -0.63 51.91
CA MET A 1 84.97 -2.09 52.09
C MET A 1 83.59 -2.73 52.08
N HIS A 2 83.48 -3.83 51.33
CA HIS A 2 82.29 -4.66 51.07
C HIS A 2 81.42 -4.28 49.86
N ASP A 3 81.70 -5.03 48.79
CA ASP A 3 80.84 -5.38 47.66
C ASP A 3 79.44 -5.83 48.07
N SER A 4 78.45 -5.57 47.20
CA SER A 4 77.36 -6.53 46.96
C SER A 4 76.61 -6.23 45.66
N PHE A 5 76.83 -7.14 44.71
CA PHE A 5 76.03 -7.58 43.56
C PHE A 5 74.60 -7.06 43.39
N ALA A 6 74.27 -6.63 42.16
CA ALA A 6 72.95 -6.84 41.56
C ALA A 6 73.07 -7.09 40.05
N THR A 7 72.68 -8.30 39.66
CA THR A 7 72.67 -8.91 38.33
C THR A 7 71.60 -8.28 37.42
N PRO A 8 71.83 -8.12 36.10
CA PRO A 8 70.79 -7.67 35.17
C PRO A 8 69.82 -8.81 34.80
N SER A 9 68.53 -8.50 34.89
CA SER A 9 67.39 -9.35 34.56
C SER A 9 67.35 -9.72 33.06
N ALA A 10 67.17 -11.01 32.79
CA ALA A 10 66.96 -11.55 31.45
C ALA A 10 65.57 -11.17 30.87
N PRO A 11 65.44 -10.99 29.54
CA PRO A 11 64.16 -10.76 28.91
C PRO A 11 63.33 -12.05 28.83
N PHE A 12 62.10 -11.95 29.34
CA PHE A 12 61.06 -12.98 29.29
C PHE A 12 60.65 -13.28 27.85
N TRP A 13 61.01 -14.45 27.34
CA TRP A 13 60.44 -15.00 26.10
C TRP A 13 59.00 -15.44 26.36
N ARG A 14 58.02 -14.79 25.71
CA ARG A 14 56.63 -15.29 25.65
C ARG A 14 56.51 -16.27 24.48
N PRO A 15 55.98 -17.49 24.67
CA PRO A 15 55.62 -18.36 23.57
C PRO A 15 54.46 -17.75 22.77
N ALA A 16 54.59 -17.73 21.44
CA ALA A 16 53.50 -17.41 20.54
C ALA A 16 52.39 -18.46 20.67
N LEU A 17 51.17 -18.01 20.99
CA LEU A 17 49.98 -18.84 20.96
C LEU A 17 49.74 -19.37 19.53
N PRO A 18 49.28 -20.61 19.35
CA PRO A 18 48.90 -21.12 18.04
C PRO A 18 47.76 -20.26 17.49
N GLN A 19 47.98 -19.66 16.32
CA GLN A 19 46.89 -19.02 15.57
C GLN A 19 45.85 -20.08 15.22
N SER A 20 44.76 -20.10 15.99
CA SER A 20 43.57 -20.87 15.66
C SER A 20 43.11 -20.43 14.28
N ARG A 21 43.30 -21.29 13.28
CA ARG A 21 42.74 -21.13 11.93
C ARG A 21 41.25 -20.89 12.08
N ARG A 22 40.82 -19.63 11.95
CA ARG A 22 39.41 -19.28 11.78
C ARG A 22 38.96 -19.99 10.51
N ALA A 23 38.10 -20.98 10.65
CA ALA A 23 37.39 -21.57 9.54
C ALA A 23 36.68 -20.43 8.79
N SER A 24 36.97 -20.31 7.49
CA SER A 24 36.26 -19.40 6.61
C SER A 24 34.76 -19.69 6.72
N PRO A 25 33.90 -18.67 6.86
CA PRO A 25 32.47 -18.89 6.81
C PRO A 25 32.11 -19.53 5.45
N PRO A 26 31.17 -20.49 5.42
CA PRO A 26 30.72 -21.07 4.16
C PRO A 26 30.18 -19.96 3.25
N PRO A 27 30.35 -20.09 1.92
CA PRO A 27 29.82 -19.12 0.97
C PRO A 27 28.32 -18.96 1.22
N SER A 28 27.91 -17.72 1.50
CA SER A 28 26.51 -17.36 1.68
C SER A 28 25.73 -17.85 0.46
N THR A 29 24.93 -18.90 0.67
CA THR A 29 23.94 -19.33 -0.29
C THR A 29 23.05 -18.14 -0.59
N LEU A 30 23.17 -17.62 -1.82
CA LEU A 30 22.32 -16.58 -2.38
C LEU A 30 20.88 -16.96 -2.10
N SER A 31 20.26 -16.30 -1.12
CA SER A 31 18.82 -16.37 -0.94
C SER A 31 18.16 -15.94 -2.25
N PRO A 32 17.11 -16.63 -2.73
CA PRO A 32 16.39 -16.20 -3.91
C PRO A 32 15.97 -14.75 -3.69
N SER A 33 16.46 -13.86 -4.55
CA SER A 33 16.19 -12.43 -4.49
C SER A 33 14.68 -12.25 -4.52
N ARG A 34 14.15 -11.59 -3.48
CA ARG A 34 12.71 -11.40 -3.30
C ARG A 34 12.06 -10.81 -4.55
N PRO A 35 10.82 -11.22 -4.84
CA PRO A 35 10.03 -10.55 -5.85
C PRO A 35 9.92 -9.06 -5.54
N ARG A 36 10.43 -8.21 -6.43
CA ARG A 36 10.30 -6.76 -6.30
C ARG A 36 9.09 -6.34 -7.12
N THR A 37 8.09 -5.82 -6.44
CA THR A 37 7.01 -5.08 -7.08
C THR A 37 7.55 -3.73 -7.52
N LYS A 38 7.42 -3.44 -8.82
CA LYS A 38 7.93 -2.21 -9.42
C LYS A 38 6.78 -1.50 -10.12
N ILE A 39 6.65 -0.20 -9.87
CA ILE A 39 5.77 0.66 -10.67
C ILE A 39 6.35 0.69 -12.09
N THR A 40 5.57 0.28 -13.08
CA THR A 40 6.02 0.19 -14.48
C THR A 40 5.48 1.34 -15.33
N GLU A 41 4.35 1.94 -14.94
CA GLU A 41 3.71 2.99 -15.72
C GLU A 41 2.86 3.89 -14.83
N MET A 42 2.83 5.18 -15.15
CA MET A 42 1.97 6.17 -14.49
C MET A 42 1.34 7.07 -15.56
N ILE A 43 0.01 7.16 -15.55
CA ILE A 43 -0.77 7.93 -16.53
C ILE A 43 -1.70 8.89 -15.78
N PHE A 44 -1.82 10.12 -16.28
CA PHE A 44 -2.87 11.05 -15.87
C PHE A 44 -3.75 11.48 -17.05
N CYS A 45 -5.01 11.81 -16.77
CA CYS A 45 -5.99 12.16 -17.78
C CYS A 45 -5.77 13.58 -18.32
N THR A 46 -5.89 13.76 -19.64
CA THR A 46 -5.83 15.09 -20.29
C THR A 46 -6.84 16.08 -19.70
N SER A 47 -8.04 15.62 -19.30
CA SER A 47 -9.11 16.47 -18.80
C SER A 47 -8.83 17.10 -17.44
N ILE A 48 -7.77 16.67 -16.73
CA ILE A 48 -7.38 17.29 -15.46
C ILE A 48 -7.07 18.79 -15.66
N ARG A 49 -6.56 19.17 -16.84
CA ARG A 49 -6.26 20.57 -17.20
C ARG A 49 -7.51 21.45 -17.25
N GLU A 50 -8.68 20.87 -17.48
CA GLU A 50 -9.96 21.57 -17.62
C GLU A 50 -10.65 21.80 -16.27
N ARG A 51 -10.13 21.21 -15.19
CA ARG A 51 -10.69 21.28 -13.84
C ARG A 51 -9.88 22.27 -13.00
N PRO A 52 -10.40 23.49 -12.70
CA PRO A 52 -9.63 24.55 -12.05
C PRO A 52 -8.94 24.12 -10.75
N GLU A 53 -9.60 23.31 -9.94
CA GLU A 53 -9.10 22.80 -8.65
C GLU A 53 -7.90 21.87 -8.82
N TRP A 54 -7.77 21.23 -9.99
CA TRP A 54 -6.74 20.23 -10.26
C TRP A 54 -5.74 20.65 -11.33
N ALA A 55 -6.00 21.72 -12.09
CA ALA A 55 -5.16 22.15 -13.20
C ALA A 55 -3.69 22.37 -12.79
N SER A 56 -3.46 22.83 -11.56
CA SER A 56 -2.11 23.04 -10.99
C SER A 56 -1.32 21.75 -10.76
N VAL A 57 -1.95 20.56 -10.72
CA VAL A 57 -1.22 19.29 -10.55
C VAL A 57 -0.43 18.91 -11.80
N VAL A 58 -0.87 19.35 -12.96
CA VAL A 58 -0.29 18.92 -14.24
C VAL A 58 1.19 19.32 -14.36
N PRO A 59 1.60 20.58 -14.12
CA PRO A 59 3.02 20.93 -14.10
C PRO A 59 3.78 20.19 -12.98
N ILE A 60 3.12 19.83 -11.87
CA ILE A 60 3.74 19.06 -10.79
C ILE A 60 4.09 17.65 -11.27
N PHE A 61 3.16 16.92 -11.90
CA PHE A 61 3.44 15.59 -12.45
C PHE A 61 4.54 15.62 -13.50
N GLN A 62 4.59 16.67 -14.32
CA GLN A 62 5.62 16.84 -15.35
C GLN A 62 7.01 17.19 -14.76
N ALA A 63 7.04 17.85 -13.60
CA ALA A 63 8.29 18.26 -12.95
C ALA A 63 8.91 17.17 -12.06
N VAL A 64 8.14 16.16 -11.65
CA VAL A 64 8.65 15.09 -10.78
C VAL A 64 9.70 14.25 -11.53
N PRO A 65 10.96 14.22 -11.06
CA PRO A 65 11.99 13.35 -11.62
C PRO A 65 11.80 11.92 -11.09
N ALA A 66 10.75 11.24 -11.56
CA ALA A 66 10.48 9.85 -11.23
C ALA A 66 10.66 8.94 -12.45
N GLU A 67 11.08 7.70 -12.18
CA GLU A 67 10.99 6.60 -13.13
C GLU A 67 10.02 5.54 -12.59
N PRO A 68 8.93 5.22 -13.30
CA PRO A 68 8.52 5.76 -14.62
C PRO A 68 8.07 7.23 -14.55
N ARG A 69 8.02 7.91 -15.70
CA ARG A 69 7.50 9.29 -15.79
C ARG A 69 5.97 9.26 -15.89
N TRP A 70 5.34 10.37 -15.52
CA TRP A 70 3.91 10.57 -15.74
C TRP A 70 3.62 10.84 -17.21
N GLU A 71 2.85 9.96 -17.83
CA GLU A 71 2.35 10.09 -19.18
C GLU A 71 0.93 10.66 -19.20
N THR A 72 0.52 11.24 -20.33
CA THR A 72 -0.82 11.81 -20.48
C THR A 72 -1.65 10.97 -21.46
N ALA A 73 -2.87 10.61 -21.07
CA ALA A 73 -3.82 9.92 -21.96
C ALA A 73 -5.25 10.42 -21.75
N ARG A 74 -6.18 10.05 -22.63
CA ARG A 74 -7.62 10.22 -22.38
C ARG A 74 -8.15 9.04 -21.58
N LEU A 75 -8.63 9.31 -20.38
CA LEU A 75 -9.19 8.30 -19.48
C LEU A 75 -10.68 8.60 -19.27
N SER A 76 -11.53 7.58 -19.42
CA SER A 76 -12.98 7.77 -19.40
C SER A 76 -13.60 7.67 -18.00
N SER A 77 -12.97 6.92 -17.09
CA SER A 77 -13.57 6.49 -15.80
C SER A 77 -12.77 6.93 -14.58
N HIS A 78 -11.54 7.40 -14.77
CA HIS A 78 -10.61 7.78 -13.71
C HIS A 78 -9.72 8.90 -14.22
N ASP A 79 -9.04 9.57 -13.31
CA ASP A 79 -8.14 10.68 -13.64
C ASP A 79 -6.68 10.22 -13.64
N LEU A 80 -6.30 9.23 -12.82
CA LEU A 80 -4.94 8.70 -12.76
C LEU A 80 -4.95 7.16 -12.84
N ALA A 81 -3.93 6.58 -13.47
CA ALA A 81 -3.69 5.14 -13.47
C ALA A 81 -2.21 4.84 -13.19
N VAL A 82 -1.95 3.89 -12.30
CA VAL A 82 -0.60 3.44 -11.96
C VAL A 82 -0.54 1.93 -12.16
N ARG A 83 0.32 1.46 -13.06
CA ARG A 83 0.56 0.02 -13.24
C ARG A 83 1.71 -0.43 -12.35
N VAL A 84 1.47 -1.53 -11.66
CA VAL A 84 2.44 -2.21 -10.83
C VAL A 84 2.67 -3.59 -11.43
N ALA A 85 3.92 -3.91 -11.74
CA ALA A 85 4.33 -5.27 -12.05
C ALA A 85 4.81 -5.96 -10.77
N SER A 86 4.40 -7.23 -10.60
CA SER A 86 4.97 -8.13 -9.60
C SER A 86 6.03 -9.00 -10.28
N GLU A 87 7.32 -8.69 -10.06
CA GLU A 87 8.39 -9.54 -10.57
C GLU A 87 8.55 -10.74 -9.63
N GLY A 88 8.23 -11.96 -10.03
CA GLY A 88 8.75 -13.16 -9.32
C GLY A 88 7.90 -14.42 -9.28
N ILE A 89 6.95 -14.59 -10.19
CA ILE A 89 6.43 -15.92 -10.51
C ILE A 89 6.61 -16.12 -12.00
N GLY A 90 7.19 -17.27 -12.35
CA GLY A 90 7.70 -17.59 -13.69
C GLY A 90 6.82 -17.07 -14.81
N ALA A 91 7.47 -16.56 -15.84
CA ALA A 91 6.91 -16.03 -17.08
C ALA A 91 6.11 -17.10 -17.87
N GLY A 92 5.05 -17.60 -17.25
CA GLY A 92 4.01 -18.45 -17.82
C GLY A 92 2.86 -17.55 -18.24
N ALA A 93 2.88 -17.18 -19.52
CA ALA A 93 1.80 -16.63 -20.33
C ALA A 93 1.14 -15.29 -19.93
N HIS A 94 0.81 -14.94 -18.70
CA HIS A 94 0.13 -13.66 -18.37
C HIS A 94 0.67 -13.07 -17.04
N GLY A 95 1.69 -12.22 -17.12
CA GLY A 95 2.11 -11.41 -15.98
C GLY A 95 0.96 -10.49 -15.57
N SER A 96 0.36 -10.72 -14.40
CA SER A 96 -0.73 -9.87 -13.89
C SER A 96 -0.13 -8.53 -13.45
N SER A 97 -0.11 -7.54 -14.35
CA SER A 97 0.12 -6.16 -13.95
C SER A 97 -1.17 -5.64 -13.31
N ASP A 98 -1.14 -5.37 -12.02
CA ASP A 98 -2.29 -4.74 -11.37
C ASP A 98 -2.24 -3.24 -11.68
N THR A 99 -3.41 -2.67 -11.98
CA THR A 99 -3.51 -1.24 -12.35
C THR A 99 -4.37 -0.54 -11.31
N ILE A 100 -3.77 0.31 -10.50
CA ILE A 100 -4.45 1.14 -9.51
C ILE A 100 -4.97 2.40 -10.20
N ARG A 101 -6.24 2.72 -9.99
CA ARG A 101 -6.95 3.82 -10.63
C ARG A 101 -7.41 4.80 -9.57
N PHE A 102 -7.19 6.08 -9.84
CA PHE A 102 -7.59 7.15 -8.95
C PHE A 102 -8.55 8.08 -9.66
N LEU A 103 -9.69 8.38 -9.03
CA LEU A 103 -10.56 9.49 -9.42
C LEU A 103 -10.33 10.64 -8.46
N LEU A 104 -10.04 11.82 -9.01
CA LEU A 104 -9.86 13.03 -8.24
C LEU A 104 -11.24 13.69 -8.08
N VAL A 105 -11.61 14.08 -6.86
CA VAL A 105 -12.90 14.72 -6.55
C VAL A 105 -12.64 15.96 -5.70
N ALA A 106 -13.09 17.11 -6.18
CA ALA A 106 -13.12 18.35 -5.42
C ALA A 106 -14.50 18.56 -4.78
N PRO A 107 -14.63 19.45 -3.77
CA PRO A 107 -15.92 19.72 -3.13
C PRO A 107 -17.02 20.12 -4.12
N GLY A 108 -16.71 20.90 -5.17
CA GLY A 108 -17.67 21.32 -6.19
C GLY A 108 -18.16 20.19 -7.12
N ASP A 109 -17.47 19.04 -7.13
CA ASP A 109 -17.84 17.88 -7.93
C ASP A 109 -18.93 17.02 -7.26
N VAL A 110 -19.13 17.17 -5.95
CA VAL A 110 -20.09 16.36 -5.17
C VAL A 110 -21.52 16.74 -5.55
N GLY A 111 -22.34 15.72 -5.83
CA GLY A 111 -23.71 15.91 -6.33
C GLY A 111 -23.80 16.26 -7.82
N GLN A 112 -22.68 16.46 -8.53
CA GLN A 112 -22.70 16.71 -9.97
C GLN A 112 -22.93 15.40 -10.75
N LEU A 113 -23.80 15.46 -11.75
CA LEU A 113 -24.19 14.29 -12.56
C LEU A 113 -22.99 13.63 -13.25
N GLU A 114 -22.06 14.42 -13.80
CA GLU A 114 -20.90 13.88 -14.50
C GLU A 114 -19.91 13.19 -13.55
N SER A 115 -19.77 13.70 -12.33
CA SER A 115 -18.96 13.07 -11.27
C SER A 115 -19.60 11.77 -10.80
N ALA A 116 -20.92 11.75 -10.56
CA ALA A 116 -21.65 10.53 -10.22
C ALA A 116 -21.51 9.44 -11.29
N LYS A 117 -21.63 9.80 -12.58
CA LYS A 117 -21.39 8.87 -13.70
C LYS A 117 -19.95 8.36 -13.74
N LYS A 118 -18.95 9.17 -13.40
CA LYS A 118 -17.54 8.72 -13.31
C LYS A 118 -17.35 7.74 -12.15
N LEU A 119 -17.90 8.05 -10.98
CA LEU A 119 -17.85 7.19 -9.79
C LEU A 119 -18.50 5.83 -10.05
N GLN A 120 -19.70 5.82 -10.64
CA GLN A 120 -20.38 4.58 -10.99
C GLN A 120 -19.57 3.74 -12.00
N ARG A 121 -19.01 4.38 -13.05
CA ARG A 121 -18.16 3.68 -14.02
C ARG A 121 -16.87 3.16 -13.40
N LEU A 122 -16.32 3.85 -12.40
CA LEU A 122 -15.16 3.40 -11.65
C LEU A 122 -15.51 2.17 -10.83
N ALA A 123 -16.60 2.22 -10.05
CA ALA A 123 -17.08 1.10 -9.22
C ALA A 123 -17.43 -0.15 -10.03
N GLN A 124 -17.98 0.01 -11.23
CA GLN A 124 -18.37 -1.11 -12.11
C GLN A 124 -17.20 -1.81 -12.82
N ARG A 125 -15.94 -1.36 -12.66
CA ARG A 125 -14.81 -2.02 -13.30
C ARG A 125 -14.54 -3.39 -12.66
N LYS A 126 -14.52 -4.43 -13.49
CA LYS A 126 -14.37 -5.88 -13.17
C LYS A 126 -13.15 -6.31 -12.33
N ASN A 127 -12.29 -5.40 -11.89
CA ASN A 127 -11.04 -5.74 -11.19
C ASN A 127 -11.06 -5.39 -9.69
N GLY A 128 -12.22 -5.09 -9.10
CA GLY A 128 -12.34 -4.84 -7.67
C GLY A 128 -11.32 -3.79 -7.17
N PRO A 129 -10.59 -4.04 -6.07
CA PRO A 129 -9.98 -3.06 -5.17
C PRO A 129 -8.84 -2.16 -5.69
N ASP A 130 -8.68 -2.07 -7.00
CA ASP A 130 -7.70 -1.19 -7.62
C ASP A 130 -8.29 0.18 -7.97
N SER A 131 -9.35 0.62 -7.28
CA SER A 131 -10.05 1.87 -7.54
C SER A 131 -10.19 2.70 -6.28
N VAL A 132 -9.70 3.94 -6.35
CA VAL A 132 -9.58 4.84 -5.21
C VAL A 132 -10.10 6.21 -5.61
N VAL A 133 -10.83 6.85 -4.70
CA VAL A 133 -11.26 8.24 -4.83
C VAL A 133 -10.34 9.10 -3.99
N ILE A 134 -9.70 10.12 -4.57
CA ILE A 134 -8.92 11.11 -3.82
C ILE A 134 -9.74 12.38 -3.71
N PHE A 135 -10.08 12.77 -2.48
CA PHE A 135 -10.91 13.94 -2.20
C PHE A 135 -10.08 15.14 -1.73
N LEU A 136 -10.23 16.30 -2.37
CA LEU A 136 -9.52 17.53 -1.98
C LEU A 136 -10.17 18.20 -0.75
N LEU A 137 -9.61 17.93 0.43
CA LEU A 137 -9.84 18.67 1.67
C LEU A 137 -8.92 19.90 1.70
N SER A 138 -9.17 20.89 0.82
CA SER A 138 -8.40 22.13 0.87
C SER A 138 -8.59 22.82 2.24
N ARG A 139 -7.47 23.14 2.91
CA ARG A 139 -7.46 23.99 4.11
C ARG A 139 -7.39 25.45 3.67
N GLY A 140 -8.55 26.10 3.65
CA GLY A 140 -8.73 27.51 3.30
C GLY A 140 -10.14 27.97 3.63
N ASP A 141 -10.52 29.14 3.13
CA ASP A 141 -11.87 29.67 3.28
C ASP A 141 -12.89 28.66 2.76
N GLY A 142 -13.76 28.15 3.65
CA GLY A 142 -14.73 27.10 3.31
C GLY A 142 -14.42 25.69 3.85
N GLU A 143 -13.50 25.52 4.82
CA GLU A 143 -13.22 24.23 5.47
C GLU A 143 -14.48 23.48 5.94
N GLY A 144 -15.47 24.20 6.49
CA GLY A 144 -16.76 23.61 6.88
C GLY A 144 -17.56 23.06 5.69
N HIS A 145 -17.56 23.76 4.55
CA HIS A 145 -18.21 23.31 3.32
C HIS A 145 -17.49 22.09 2.73
N ASN A 146 -16.15 22.10 2.72
CA ASN A 146 -15.34 21.00 2.21
C ASN A 146 -15.57 19.71 3.01
N MET A 147 -15.67 19.83 4.33
CA MET A 147 -15.97 18.70 5.21
C MET A 147 -17.40 18.18 5.02
N MET A 148 -18.39 19.05 4.80
CA MET A 148 -19.75 18.61 4.48
C MET A 148 -19.79 17.86 3.14
N ALA A 149 -19.13 18.39 2.10
CA ALA A 149 -19.02 17.73 0.80
C ALA A 149 -18.31 16.37 0.91
N TYR A 150 -17.26 16.27 1.73
CA TYR A 150 -16.58 15.00 2.01
C TYR A 150 -17.52 13.97 2.65
N LYS A 151 -18.29 14.37 3.67
CA LYS A 151 -19.27 13.49 4.32
C LYS A 151 -20.37 13.07 3.36
N GLN A 152 -20.85 13.99 2.51
CA GLN A 152 -21.85 13.64 1.50
C GLN A 152 -21.28 12.61 0.51
N LEU A 153 -20.04 12.80 0.05
CA LEU A 153 -19.38 11.82 -0.81
C LEU A 153 -19.23 10.45 -0.12
N GLN A 154 -18.92 10.40 1.18
CA GLN A 154 -18.90 9.14 1.94
C GLN A 154 -20.26 8.43 1.93
N LEU A 155 -21.36 9.17 2.03
CA LEU A 155 -22.71 8.61 1.93
C LEU A 155 -22.99 8.12 0.50
N ASP A 156 -22.64 8.90 -0.52
CA ASP A 156 -22.85 8.54 -1.93
C ASP A 156 -22.06 7.29 -2.33
N LEU A 157 -20.91 7.06 -1.69
CA LEU A 157 -20.04 5.91 -1.93
C LEU A 157 -20.28 4.73 -0.99
N ARG A 158 -21.22 4.84 -0.05
CA ARG A 158 -21.46 3.78 0.94
C ARG A 158 -21.78 2.42 0.30
N ASP A 159 -22.55 2.44 -0.79
CA ASP A 159 -22.96 1.23 -1.51
C ASP A 159 -22.00 0.89 -2.67
N MET A 160 -20.89 1.62 -2.80
CA MET A 160 -19.85 1.39 -3.79
C MET A 160 -18.60 0.88 -3.08
N ASP A 161 -18.00 -0.20 -3.57
CA ASP A 161 -16.72 -0.71 -3.05
C ASP A 161 -15.54 0.20 -3.49
N LEU A 162 -15.58 1.48 -3.12
CA LEU A 162 -14.58 2.50 -3.45
C LEU A 162 -13.99 3.11 -2.18
N SER A 163 -12.67 3.03 -2.02
CA SER A 163 -11.97 3.70 -0.92
C SER A 163 -11.81 5.19 -1.19
N ILE A 164 -11.89 6.01 -0.14
CA ILE A 164 -11.73 7.47 -0.23
C ILE A 164 -10.48 7.91 0.54
N LEU A 165 -9.53 8.53 -0.14
CA LEU A 165 -8.34 9.14 0.43
C LEU A 165 -8.50 10.66 0.55
N PRO A 166 -8.42 11.22 1.75
CA PRO A 166 -8.40 12.67 1.92
C PRO A 166 -7.06 13.25 1.45
N LEU A 167 -7.11 14.37 0.73
CA LEU A 167 -5.96 15.12 0.25
C LEU A 167 -6.04 16.56 0.74
N THR A 168 -5.08 16.99 1.55
CA THR A 168 -5.11 18.33 2.17
C THR A 168 -4.62 19.45 1.24
N ALA A 169 -3.87 19.11 0.19
CA ALA A 169 -3.35 20.05 -0.78
C ALA A 169 -3.04 19.34 -2.11
N VAL A 170 -3.31 20.03 -3.24
CA VAL A 170 -3.04 19.49 -4.60
C VAL A 170 -1.57 19.12 -4.78
N ALA A 171 -0.65 19.91 -4.20
CA ALA A 171 0.79 19.65 -4.27
C ALA A 171 1.22 18.34 -3.61
N ALA A 172 0.44 17.81 -2.67
CA ALA A 172 0.73 16.53 -2.02
C ALA A 172 0.31 15.32 -2.86
N LEU A 173 -0.48 15.51 -3.93
CA LEU A 173 -1.08 14.43 -4.70
C LEU A 173 -0.06 13.41 -5.24
N PRO A 174 1.06 13.79 -5.87
CA PRO A 174 2.03 12.80 -6.35
C PRO A 174 2.62 11.95 -5.23
N ALA A 175 2.92 12.57 -4.07
CA ALA A 175 3.46 11.87 -2.91
C ALA A 175 2.41 10.93 -2.30
N THR A 176 1.15 11.36 -2.20
CA THR A 176 0.04 10.52 -1.73
C THR A 176 -0.17 9.30 -2.63
N VAL A 177 -0.17 9.48 -3.95
CA VAL A 177 -0.30 8.37 -4.91
C VAL A 177 0.88 7.42 -4.80
N ALA A 178 2.11 7.94 -4.77
CA ALA A 178 3.30 7.11 -4.64
C ALA A 178 3.32 6.32 -3.31
N ALA A 179 2.94 6.96 -2.20
CA ALA A 179 2.86 6.31 -0.89
C ALA A 179 1.80 5.20 -0.88
N PHE A 180 0.60 5.48 -1.43
CA PHE A 180 -0.48 4.50 -1.51
C PHE A 180 -0.08 3.29 -2.39
N CYS A 181 0.46 3.54 -3.58
CA CYS A 181 0.97 2.48 -4.44
C CYS A 181 2.08 1.69 -3.75
N SER A 182 3.00 2.34 -3.04
CA SER A 182 4.06 1.66 -2.28
C SER A 182 3.50 0.76 -1.16
N GLN A 183 2.44 1.19 -0.49
CA GLN A 183 1.80 0.40 0.58
C GLN A 183 1.11 -0.86 0.04
N LEU A 184 0.54 -0.79 -1.17
CA LEU A 184 -0.03 -1.96 -1.83
C LEU A 184 1.03 -2.95 -2.32
N THR A 185 2.26 -2.46 -2.56
CA THR A 185 3.32 -3.25 -3.18
C THR A 185 4.32 -3.84 -2.20
N ILE A 186 4.47 -3.29 -1.00
CA ILE A 186 5.38 -3.84 0.01
C ILE A 186 4.89 -5.23 0.46
N PRO A 187 5.69 -6.29 0.26
CA PRO A 187 5.42 -7.57 0.91
C PRO A 187 5.54 -7.38 2.42
N SER A 188 4.51 -7.76 3.18
CA SER A 188 4.52 -7.61 4.64
C SER A 188 5.75 -8.30 5.24
N ARG A 189 6.71 -7.50 5.73
CA ARG A 189 7.80 -8.02 6.56
C ARG A 189 7.28 -8.12 7.99
N PHE A 190 7.22 -9.34 8.48
CA PHE A 190 6.67 -9.71 9.78
C PHE A 190 7.60 -9.29 10.93
N ASP A 191 7.26 -8.19 11.59
CA ASP A 191 7.47 -8.03 13.03
C ASP A 191 6.08 -7.96 13.67
N GLN A 192 5.77 -8.95 14.49
CA GLN A 192 4.42 -9.38 14.88
C GLN A 192 3.61 -8.30 15.63
N ASP A 193 4.28 -7.31 16.23
CA ASP A 193 3.65 -6.30 17.09
C ASP A 193 3.35 -4.98 16.38
N ASN A 194 4.13 -4.57 15.38
CA ASN A 194 3.91 -3.31 14.63
C ASN A 194 3.03 -3.50 13.38
N HIS A 195 2.83 -4.76 12.99
CA HIS A 195 2.06 -5.23 11.84
C HIS A 195 0.55 -5.00 11.98
N ASN A 196 0.01 -5.27 13.18
CA ASN A 196 -1.42 -5.08 13.43
C ASN A 196 -1.82 -3.62 13.25
N ASN A 197 -1.01 -2.66 13.69
CA ASN A 197 -1.36 -1.25 13.56
C ASN A 197 -1.29 -0.75 12.12
N THR A 198 -0.30 -1.17 11.32
CA THR A 198 -0.14 -0.67 9.94
C THR A 198 -1.19 -1.27 9.01
N LEU A 199 -1.42 -2.59 9.08
CA LEU A 199 -2.50 -3.21 8.32
C LEU A 199 -3.86 -2.78 8.84
N GLN A 200 -4.09 -2.67 10.15
CA GLN A 200 -5.34 -2.10 10.65
C GLN A 200 -5.53 -0.67 10.18
N ASN A 201 -4.51 0.20 10.17
CA ASN A 201 -4.65 1.57 9.67
C ASN A 201 -4.89 1.64 8.16
N LEU A 202 -4.31 0.73 7.39
CA LEU A 202 -4.52 0.64 5.94
C LEU A 202 -5.88 0.09 5.58
N VAL A 203 -6.27 -0.98 6.27
CA VAL A 203 -7.60 -1.56 6.19
C VAL A 203 -8.64 -0.55 6.71
N ARG A 204 -8.35 0.22 7.76
CA ARG A 204 -9.17 1.37 8.21
C ARG A 204 -9.31 2.46 7.14
N MET A 205 -8.23 2.80 6.44
CA MET A 205 -8.26 3.71 5.29
C MET A 205 -9.09 3.14 4.14
N TYR A 206 -9.02 1.82 3.94
CA TYR A 206 -9.65 1.14 2.81
C TYR A 206 -11.18 1.00 2.99
N PHE A 207 -11.63 0.69 4.20
CA PHE A 207 -13.04 0.51 4.57
C PHE A 207 -13.68 1.76 5.19
N GLY A 208 -13.00 2.91 5.19
CA GLY A 208 -13.58 4.20 5.58
C GLY A 208 -13.92 4.38 7.07
N GLY A 209 -13.40 3.54 7.96
CA GLY A 209 -13.67 3.61 9.40
C GLY A 209 -12.80 2.68 10.25
N PRO A 210 -12.80 2.79 11.60
CA PRO A 210 -12.14 1.83 12.47
C PRO A 210 -12.68 0.43 12.18
N LEU A 211 -11.87 -0.44 11.58
CA LEU A 211 -12.33 -1.80 11.31
C LEU A 211 -12.78 -2.45 12.62
N PRO A 212 -13.97 -3.03 12.66
CA PRO A 212 -14.50 -3.67 13.86
C PRO A 212 -13.89 -5.05 14.10
N LEU A 213 -12.74 -5.37 13.47
CA LEU A 213 -12.03 -6.63 13.69
C LEU A 213 -11.20 -6.57 14.96
N SER A 214 -11.30 -7.63 15.75
CA SER A 214 -10.33 -7.88 16.82
C SER A 214 -8.91 -8.05 16.25
N ILE A 215 -7.89 -7.85 17.10
CA ILE A 215 -6.49 -8.13 16.73
C ILE A 215 -6.35 -9.59 16.26
N GLU A 216 -7.08 -10.50 16.90
CA GLU A 216 -7.07 -11.92 16.56
C GLU A 216 -7.79 -12.20 15.23
N GLY A 217 -8.91 -11.53 14.97
CA GLY A 217 -9.61 -11.56 13.68
C GLY A 217 -8.73 -11.08 12.53
N ALA A 218 -7.98 -9.98 12.72
CA ALA A 218 -7.02 -9.50 11.73
C ALA A 218 -5.91 -10.52 11.44
N LYS A 219 -5.35 -11.17 12.46
CA LYS A 219 -4.34 -12.24 12.28
C LYS A 219 -4.90 -13.43 11.50
N ARG A 220 -6.12 -13.87 11.82
CA ARG A 220 -6.79 -14.97 11.11
C ARG A 220 -7.05 -14.62 9.65
N LEU A 221 -7.46 -13.38 9.37
CA LEU A 221 -7.68 -12.89 8.00
C LEU A 221 -6.39 -12.96 7.18
N ILE A 222 -5.27 -12.50 7.74
CA ILE A 222 -3.97 -12.51 7.07
C ILE A 222 -3.49 -13.95 6.85
N ALA A 223 -3.60 -14.82 7.86
CA ALA A 223 -3.23 -16.22 7.74
C ALA A 223 -4.06 -16.95 6.66
N ALA A 224 -5.36 -16.70 6.59
CA ALA A 224 -6.24 -17.28 5.59
C ALA A 224 -5.93 -16.75 4.18
N THR A 225 -5.59 -15.47 4.07
CA THR A 225 -5.15 -14.87 2.81
C THR A 225 -3.82 -15.48 2.34
N ALA A 226 -2.85 -15.65 3.24
CA ALA A 226 -1.57 -16.32 2.95
C ALA A 226 -1.78 -17.75 2.44
N ALA A 227 -2.65 -18.51 3.12
CA ALA A 227 -2.99 -19.89 2.77
C ALA A 227 -3.66 -19.97 1.39
N SER A 228 -4.60 -19.05 1.09
CA SER A 228 -5.30 -18.98 -0.19
C SER A 228 -4.37 -18.59 -1.35
N ALA A 229 -3.49 -17.61 -1.13
CA ALA A 229 -2.52 -17.17 -2.13
C ALA A 229 -1.42 -18.21 -2.42
N LYS A 230 -1.31 -19.28 -1.59
CA LYS A 230 -0.21 -20.27 -1.61
C LYS A 230 1.17 -19.60 -1.58
N ARG A 231 1.28 -18.45 -0.92
CA ARG A 231 2.51 -17.64 -0.83
C ARG A 231 2.86 -17.38 0.63
N PRO A 232 4.16 -17.39 0.99
CA PRO A 232 4.59 -17.11 2.35
C PRO A 232 4.49 -15.63 2.72
N GLU A 233 4.40 -14.73 1.74
CA GLU A 233 4.25 -13.28 1.96
C GLU A 233 2.87 -12.84 1.47
N THR A 234 2.10 -12.19 2.37
CA THR A 234 0.79 -11.63 2.07
C THR A 234 0.90 -10.12 1.93
N THR A 235 0.48 -9.59 0.78
CA THR A 235 0.38 -8.15 0.55
C THR A 235 -0.99 -7.63 1.00
N LEU A 236 -1.11 -6.32 1.23
CA LEU A 236 -2.41 -5.70 1.48
C LEU A 236 -3.37 -5.94 0.30
N GLN A 237 -2.86 -5.90 -0.92
CA GLN A 237 -3.66 -6.17 -2.11
C GLN A 237 -4.23 -7.59 -2.13
N ASP A 238 -3.45 -8.58 -1.65
CA ASP A 238 -3.95 -9.95 -1.50
C ASP A 238 -5.08 -10.01 -0.47
N VAL A 239 -4.96 -9.31 0.66
CA VAL A 239 -6.01 -9.27 1.70
C VAL A 239 -7.27 -8.60 1.17
N ILE A 240 -7.14 -7.50 0.44
CA ILE A 240 -8.30 -6.82 -0.11
C ILE A 240 -8.97 -7.68 -1.19
N ARG A 241 -8.19 -8.24 -2.13
CA ARG A 241 -8.72 -9.17 -3.15
C ARG A 241 -9.41 -10.36 -2.51
N PHE A 242 -8.81 -10.94 -1.47
CA PHE A 242 -9.41 -12.01 -0.67
C PHE A 242 -10.75 -11.57 -0.09
N CYS A 243 -10.84 -10.43 0.60
CA CYS A 243 -12.10 -9.92 1.15
C CYS A 243 -13.17 -9.67 0.08
N SER A 244 -12.80 -9.08 -1.06
CA SER A 244 -13.71 -8.84 -2.18
C SER A 244 -14.26 -10.13 -2.78
N ASP A 245 -13.44 -11.18 -2.87
CA ASP A 245 -13.89 -12.49 -3.37
C ASP A 245 -14.94 -13.14 -2.45
N PHE A 246 -14.83 -12.97 -1.12
CA PHE A 246 -15.80 -13.51 -0.16
C PHE A 246 -17.13 -12.76 -0.13
N ARG A 247 -17.14 -11.42 -0.30
CA ARG A 247 -18.38 -10.63 -0.42
C ARG A 247 -19.28 -11.16 -1.54
N GLY A 248 -18.69 -11.61 -2.65
CA GLY A 248 -19.44 -12.06 -3.81
C GLY A 248 -19.87 -13.54 -3.82
N ARG A 249 -19.21 -14.43 -3.06
CA ARG A 249 -19.37 -15.89 -3.27
C ARG A 249 -19.83 -16.71 -2.07
N SER A 250 -19.47 -16.37 -0.84
CA SER A 250 -19.83 -17.21 0.32
C SER A 250 -19.53 -16.52 1.66
N PRO A 251 -20.49 -15.72 2.19
CA PRO A 251 -20.33 -15.03 3.48
C PRO A 251 -20.03 -15.97 4.66
N HIS A 252 -20.54 -17.21 4.61
CA HIS A 252 -20.35 -18.21 5.65
C HIS A 252 -18.89 -18.65 5.81
N GLN A 253 -18.12 -18.70 4.73
CA GLN A 253 -16.70 -19.07 4.80
C GLN A 253 -15.86 -17.99 5.49
N LEU A 254 -16.30 -16.73 5.43
CA LEU A 254 -15.67 -15.63 6.16
C LEU A 254 -15.88 -15.78 7.67
N ALA A 255 -17.07 -16.26 8.08
CA ALA A 255 -17.40 -16.56 9.48
C ALA A 255 -16.60 -17.75 10.03
N ASP A 256 -16.28 -18.74 9.21
CA ASP A 256 -15.40 -19.86 9.61
C ASP A 256 -13.96 -19.41 9.88
N ILE A 257 -13.50 -18.36 9.18
CA ILE A 257 -12.15 -17.82 9.30
C ILE A 257 -12.05 -16.81 10.45
N LEU A 258 -12.96 -15.84 10.49
CA LEU A 258 -12.88 -14.71 11.42
C LEU A 258 -13.63 -14.98 12.73
N GLY A 259 -14.53 -15.96 12.74
CA GLY A 259 -15.58 -16.07 13.76
C GLY A 259 -16.83 -15.30 13.34
N SER A 260 -18.00 -15.71 13.84
CA SER A 260 -19.29 -15.13 13.49
C SER A 260 -19.38 -13.64 13.79
N GLU A 261 -18.84 -13.20 14.93
CA GLU A 261 -18.89 -11.80 15.35
C GLU A 261 -18.08 -10.88 14.41
N ASP A 262 -16.81 -11.21 14.18
CA ASP A 262 -15.92 -10.42 13.32
C ASP A 262 -16.35 -10.49 11.83
N ALA A 263 -16.94 -11.60 11.39
CA ALA A 263 -17.48 -11.72 10.03
C ALA A 263 -18.79 -10.93 9.82
N SER A 264 -19.72 -10.95 10.77
CA SER A 264 -20.93 -10.12 10.71
C SER A 264 -20.55 -8.64 10.68
N ARG A 265 -19.61 -8.22 11.53
CA ARG A 265 -19.11 -6.85 11.56
C ARG A 265 -18.42 -6.41 10.25
N LEU A 266 -17.78 -7.35 9.54
CA LEU A 266 -17.17 -7.07 8.23
C LEU A 266 -18.19 -7.07 7.08
N ALA A 267 -19.31 -7.77 7.24
CA ALA A 267 -20.40 -7.84 6.25
C ALA A 267 -21.34 -6.62 6.30
N ASP A 268 -21.41 -5.94 7.44
CA ASP A 268 -22.16 -4.69 7.63
C ASP A 268 -21.40 -3.44 7.14
N PHE A 269 -20.12 -3.61 6.78
CA PHE A 269 -19.25 -2.63 6.12
C PHE A 269 -19.07 -3.01 4.65
#